data_AF-A0A846D2P6-F1
#
_entry.id   AF-A0A846D2P6-F1
#
_cell.length_a   1.000
_cell.length_b   1.000
_cell.length_c   1.000
_cell.angle_alpha   90.00
_cell.angle_beta   90.00
_cell.angle_gamma   90.00
#
_symmetry.space_group_name_H-M   'P 1'
#
loop_
_entity.id
_entity.type
_entity.pdbx_description
1 polymer ?
#
loop_
_entity_poly.entity_id
_entity_poly.type
_entity_poly.pdbx_seq_one_letter_code
_entity_poly.pdbx_strand_id
1 'polypeptide(L)'
;MRVIFCDSVFDHKLIEPDYEEEMKAAQLAGFITSIFSFEDLTDGKVARSLRYVENSEVEELAIYRGWMLTPLSYGLLYHGLLNKKIKLINTPAEFKYCHYLPEYYPKINALTPKSNWTVGQEMNNWEVINSLTDEFGNSPI
;
A
#
# COMPACT_ATOMS: atom_id res chain seq x y z
N MET A 1 -4.78 -0.62 19.42
CA MET A 1 -4.24 -1.04 18.11
C MET A 1 -5.44 -1.34 17.24
N ARG A 2 -5.44 -0.79 16.03
CA ARG A 2 -6.56 -0.81 15.12
C ARG A 2 -6.23 -1.50 13.80
N VAL A 3 -7.19 -2.15 13.17
CA VAL A 3 -7.06 -2.63 11.79
C VAL A 3 -7.93 -1.78 10.87
N ILE A 4 -7.32 -1.23 9.83
CA ILE A 4 -7.97 -0.38 8.84
C ILE A 4 -8.23 -1.22 7.59
N PHE A 5 -9.50 -1.34 7.21
CA PHE A 5 -9.95 -2.06 6.01
C PHE A 5 -10.44 -1.10 4.93
N CYS A 6 -10.34 -1.50 3.66
CA CYS A 6 -11.03 -0.79 2.58
C CYS A 6 -12.51 -1.20 2.52
N ASP A 7 -13.32 -0.28 2.03
CA ASP A 7 -14.72 -0.51 1.73
C ASP A 7 -14.91 -1.39 0.49
N SER A 8 -16.15 -1.84 0.29
CA SER A 8 -16.57 -2.46 -0.94
C SER A 8 -16.64 -1.43 -2.07
N VAL A 9 -16.26 -1.86 -3.27
CA VAL A 9 -16.43 -1.11 -4.53
C VAL A 9 -17.90 -0.69 -4.75
N PHE A 10 -18.87 -1.43 -4.21
CA PHE A 10 -20.31 -1.17 -4.42
C PHE A 10 -20.95 -0.32 -3.33
N ASP A 11 -20.46 -0.38 -2.09
CA ASP A 11 -21.00 0.39 -0.96
C ASP A 11 -19.87 0.78 0.02
N HIS A 12 -19.67 2.10 0.13
CA HIS A 12 -18.62 2.70 0.95
C HIS A 12 -18.80 2.54 2.47
N LYS A 13 -19.88 1.90 2.91
CA LYS A 13 -20.15 1.58 4.32
C LYS A 13 -19.90 0.11 4.67
N LEU A 14 -19.78 -0.74 3.66
CA LEU A 14 -19.50 -2.16 3.84
C LEU A 14 -18.02 -2.40 3.62
N ILE A 15 -17.48 -3.40 4.31
CA ILE A 15 -16.13 -3.88 4.02
C ILE A 15 -16.09 -4.54 2.64
N GLU A 16 -14.95 -4.48 1.98
CA GLU A 16 -14.65 -5.32 0.82
C GLU A 16 -14.85 -6.81 1.15
N PRO A 17 -15.73 -7.53 0.43
CA PRO A 17 -16.03 -8.95 0.68
C PRO A 17 -14.81 -9.86 0.88
N ASP A 18 -13.73 -9.64 0.12
CA ASP A 18 -12.51 -10.46 0.23
C ASP A 18 -11.82 -10.37 1.61
N TYR A 19 -12.11 -9.33 2.39
CA TYR A 19 -11.53 -9.12 3.74
C TYR A 19 -12.55 -9.28 4.87
N GLU A 20 -13.78 -9.69 4.59
CA GLU A 20 -14.85 -9.77 5.60
C GLU A 20 -14.50 -10.72 6.75
N GLU A 21 -14.00 -11.92 6.43
CA GLU A 21 -13.59 -12.91 7.43
C GLU A 21 -12.37 -12.44 8.24
N GLU A 22 -11.45 -11.70 7.62
CA GLU A 22 -10.29 -11.12 8.30
C GLU A 22 -10.73 -10.03 9.31
N MET A 23 -11.71 -9.19 8.96
CA MET A 23 -12.28 -8.20 9.87
C MET A 23 -13.02 -8.85 11.04
N LYS A 24 -13.83 -9.88 10.78
CA LYS A 24 -14.48 -10.67 11.84
C LYS A 24 -13.46 -11.26 12.80
N ALA A 25 -12.39 -11.88 12.27
CA ALA A 25 -11.32 -12.43 13.08
C ALA A 25 -10.60 -11.36 13.92
N ALA A 26 -10.32 -10.18 13.34
CA ALA A 26 -9.71 -9.07 14.07
C ALA A 26 -10.61 -8.57 15.22
N GLN A 27 -11.91 -8.45 14.98
CA GLN A 27 -12.88 -8.07 16.01
C GLN A 27 -12.97 -9.10 17.13
N LEU A 28 -13.03 -10.39 16.79
CA LEU A 28 -13.03 -11.50 17.76
C LEU A 28 -11.75 -11.54 18.60
N ALA A 29 -10.61 -11.15 18.02
CA ALA A 29 -9.34 -11.00 18.73
C ALA A 29 -9.26 -9.72 19.59
N GLY A 30 -10.29 -8.87 19.59
CA GLY A 30 -10.36 -7.65 20.40
C GLY A 30 -9.74 -6.42 19.74
N PHE A 31 -9.43 -6.45 18.44
CA PHE A 31 -8.97 -5.26 17.73
C PHE A 31 -10.14 -4.33 17.39
N ILE A 32 -9.88 -3.03 17.49
CA ILE A 32 -10.75 -2.02 16.90
C ILE A 32 -10.60 -2.10 15.39
N THR A 33 -11.69 -2.04 14.65
CA THR A 33 -11.67 -2.05 13.17
C THR A 33 -12.29 -0.77 12.63
N SER A 34 -11.74 -0.23 11.54
CA SER A 34 -12.34 0.89 10.82
C SER A 34 -12.30 0.66 9.32
N ILE A 35 -13.26 1.24 8.61
CA ILE A 35 -13.36 1.18 7.15
C ILE A 35 -13.12 2.59 6.59
N PHE A 36 -12.34 2.68 5.50
CA PHE A 36 -12.22 3.91 4.71
C PHE A 36 -12.63 3.66 3.28
N SER A 37 -12.95 4.75 2.56
CA SER A 37 -13.28 4.63 1.15
C SER A 37 -12.04 4.60 0.26
N PHE A 38 -11.81 3.48 -0.41
CA PHE A 38 -10.67 3.26 -1.28
C PHE A 38 -10.69 4.21 -2.48
N GLU A 39 -11.83 4.30 -3.17
CA GLU A 39 -11.93 5.15 -4.37
C GLU A 39 -11.84 6.63 -4.04
N ASP A 40 -12.39 7.06 -2.91
CA ASP A 40 -12.19 8.43 -2.45
C ASP A 40 -10.72 8.74 -2.17
N LEU A 41 -9.97 7.75 -1.65
CA LEU A 41 -8.55 7.92 -1.35
C LEU A 41 -7.72 8.02 -2.64
N THR A 42 -7.96 7.12 -3.59
CA THR A 42 -7.24 7.07 -4.88
C THR A 42 -7.52 8.31 -5.73
N ASP A 43 -8.71 8.89 -5.61
CA ASP A 43 -9.08 10.20 -6.16
C ASP A 43 -8.46 11.41 -5.42
N GLY A 44 -7.70 11.19 -4.34
CA GLY A 44 -7.09 12.24 -3.53
C GLY A 44 -8.04 12.96 -2.56
N LYS A 45 -9.27 12.47 -2.39
CA LYS A 45 -10.31 13.06 -1.52
C LYS A 45 -10.21 12.53 -0.08
N VAL A 46 -9.07 12.73 0.55
CA VAL A 46 -8.69 12.13 1.85
C VAL A 46 -9.75 12.35 2.95
N ALA A 47 -10.27 13.56 3.10
CA ALA A 47 -11.29 13.86 4.11
C ALA A 47 -12.60 13.07 3.88
N ARG A 48 -13.01 12.91 2.61
CA ARG A 48 -14.19 12.11 2.25
C ARG A 48 -13.92 10.63 2.51
N SER A 49 -12.74 10.15 2.13
CA SER A 49 -12.29 8.78 2.33
C SER A 49 -12.35 8.34 3.80
N LEU A 50 -11.88 9.20 4.71
CA LEU A 50 -11.76 8.89 6.14
C LEU A 50 -12.94 9.35 7.00
N ARG A 51 -14.07 9.72 6.39
CA ARG A 51 -15.23 10.32 7.09
C ARG A 51 -15.84 9.44 8.19
N TYR A 52 -15.73 8.12 8.04
CA TYR A 52 -16.25 7.14 9.01
C TYR A 52 -15.16 6.58 9.94
N VAL A 53 -13.91 7.01 9.78
CA VAL A 53 -12.83 6.63 10.69
C VAL A 53 -12.87 7.56 11.90
N GLU A 54 -13.24 7.02 13.05
CA GLU A 54 -13.25 7.76 14.31
C GLU A 54 -11.83 8.13 14.73
N ASN A 55 -11.68 9.33 15.29
CA ASN A 55 -10.41 9.78 15.85
C ASN A 55 -10.08 8.96 17.10
N SER A 56 -8.79 8.69 17.33
CA SER A 56 -8.34 8.16 18.61
C SER A 56 -8.12 9.29 19.63
N GLU A 57 -8.32 9.04 20.92
CA GLU A 57 -8.06 10.03 21.97
C GLU A 57 -6.55 10.22 22.19
N VAL A 58 -5.82 9.11 22.17
CA VAL A 58 -4.35 9.02 22.25
C VAL A 58 -3.78 8.48 20.94
N GLU A 59 -2.51 8.72 20.64
CA GLU A 59 -1.88 8.10 19.47
C GLU A 59 -1.94 6.58 19.59
N GLU A 60 -2.51 5.91 18.59
CA GLU A 60 -2.54 4.45 18.52
C GLU A 60 -1.95 3.93 17.22
N LEU A 61 -1.37 2.72 17.29
CA LEU A 61 -0.85 2.01 16.13
C LEU A 61 -1.98 1.34 15.36
N ALA A 62 -1.82 1.26 14.04
CA ALA A 62 -2.77 0.57 13.17
C ALA A 62 -2.09 -0.20 12.03
N ILE A 63 -2.77 -1.24 11.54
CA ILE A 63 -2.36 -2.00 10.35
C ILE A 63 -3.38 -1.73 9.25
N TYR A 64 -2.91 -1.45 8.03
CA TYR A 64 -3.77 -1.40 6.85
C TYR A 64 -3.88 -2.79 6.24
N ARG A 65 -5.12 -3.25 6.02
CA ARG A 65 -5.43 -4.49 5.32
C ARG A 65 -6.46 -4.22 4.22
N GLY A 66 -6.01 -4.28 2.96
CA GLY A 66 -6.86 -4.04 1.81
C GLY A 66 -6.11 -4.17 0.50
N TRP A 67 -6.73 -3.68 -0.57
CA TRP A 67 -6.14 -3.64 -1.91
C TRP A 67 -4.80 -2.89 -1.95
N MET A 68 -3.94 -3.23 -2.92
CA MET A 68 -2.64 -2.59 -3.03
C MET A 68 -2.79 -1.11 -3.39
N LEU A 69 -2.17 -0.24 -2.58
CA LEU A 69 -2.11 1.19 -2.84
C LEU A 69 -0.80 1.56 -3.55
N THR A 70 -0.85 2.60 -4.38
CA THR A 70 0.38 3.27 -4.82
C THR A 70 1.07 3.93 -3.63
N PRO A 71 2.39 4.17 -3.65
CA PRO A 71 3.07 4.90 -2.57
C PRO A 71 2.48 6.28 -2.30
N LEU A 72 1.99 6.96 -3.35
CA LEU A 72 1.32 8.25 -3.22
C LEU A 72 0.01 8.10 -2.42
N SER A 73 -0.88 7.19 -2.84
CA SER A 73 -2.16 6.95 -2.17
C SER A 73 -1.97 6.41 -0.74
N TYR A 74 -0.97 5.55 -0.53
CA TYR A 74 -0.60 5.09 0.82
C TYR A 74 -0.12 6.24 1.71
N GLY A 75 0.69 7.16 1.18
CA GLY A 75 1.09 8.38 1.88
C GLY A 75 -0.11 9.24 2.28
N LEU A 76 -1.08 9.42 1.38
CA LEU A 76 -2.32 10.13 1.69
C LEU A 76 -3.11 9.45 2.82
N LEU A 77 -3.21 8.13 2.80
CA LEU A 77 -3.87 7.35 3.85
C LEU A 77 -3.14 7.52 5.20
N TYR A 78 -1.82 7.32 5.20
CA TYR A 78 -0.98 7.44 6.39
C TYR A 78 -1.13 8.81 7.05
N HIS A 79 -0.98 9.90 6.29
CA HIS A 79 -1.06 11.25 6.85
C HIS A 79 -2.49 11.61 7.26
N GLY A 80 -3.50 11.17 6.50
CA GLY A 80 -4.90 11.35 6.86
C GLY A 80 -5.27 10.68 8.17
N LEU A 81 -4.81 9.45 8.39
CA LEU A 81 -5.00 8.71 9.66
C LEU A 81 -4.17 9.31 10.79
N LEU A 82 -2.95 9.77 10.52
CA LEU A 82 -2.11 10.39 11.54
C LEU A 82 -2.75 11.66 12.11
N ASN A 83 -3.44 12.45 11.27
CA ASN A 83 -4.24 13.59 11.72
C ASN A 83 -5.40 13.19 12.64
N LYS A 84 -5.80 11.91 12.63
CA LYS A 84 -6.79 11.30 13.52
C LYS A 84 -6.15 10.60 14.72
N LYS A 85 -4.85 10.80 14.96
CA LYS A 85 -4.00 10.12 15.97
C LYS A 85 -3.89 8.61 15.75
N ILE A 86 -4.00 8.16 14.50
CA ILE A 86 -3.86 6.75 14.11
C ILE A 86 -2.61 6.63 13.24
N LYS A 87 -1.58 5.98 13.76
CA LYS A 87 -0.30 5.82 13.07
C LYS A 87 -0.22 4.44 12.44
N LEU A 88 -0.14 4.37 11.12
CA LEU A 88 0.00 3.09 10.42
C LEU A 88 1.40 2.48 10.61
N ILE A 89 1.41 1.16 10.68
CA ILE A 89 2.55 0.30 10.40
C ILE A 89 2.28 -0.26 9.00
N ASN A 90 3.04 0.12 7.98
CA ASN A 90 4.33 0.82 8.00
C ASN A 90 4.23 2.34 7.76
N THR A 91 5.31 3.08 7.98
CA THR A 91 5.44 4.46 7.46
C THR A 91 5.45 4.47 5.92
N PRO A 92 5.19 5.61 5.23
CA PRO A 92 5.19 5.64 3.77
C PRO A 92 6.53 5.23 3.14
N ALA A 93 7.65 5.58 3.79
CA ALA A 93 8.98 5.18 3.34
C ALA A 93 9.20 3.67 3.45
N GLU A 94 8.85 3.08 4.60
CA GLU A 94 8.92 1.63 4.83
C GLU A 94 7.96 0.85 3.91
N PHE A 95 6.75 1.37 3.68
CA PHE A 95 5.81 0.79 2.71
C PHE A 95 6.43 0.76 1.31
N LYS A 96 6.94 1.89 0.82
CA LYS A 96 7.58 1.97 -0.50
C LYS A 96 8.77 1.01 -0.57
N TYR A 97 9.61 0.99 0.46
CA TYR A 97 10.79 0.13 0.54
C TYR A 97 10.44 -1.34 0.37
N CYS A 98 9.38 -1.83 1.02
CA CYS A 98 8.97 -3.23 0.92
C CYS A 98 8.14 -3.57 -0.32
N HIS A 99 7.53 -2.58 -0.99
CA HIS A 99 6.64 -2.83 -2.14
C HIS A 99 7.32 -2.65 -3.49
N TYR A 100 8.28 -1.74 -3.60
CA TYR A 100 8.91 -1.44 -4.89
C TYR A 100 10.20 -2.23 -5.02
N LEU A 101 10.23 -3.15 -5.99
CA LEU A 101 11.39 -4.01 -6.26
C LEU A 101 12.72 -3.23 -6.30
N PRO A 102 12.83 -2.08 -7.00
CA PRO A 102 14.06 -1.28 -6.97
C PRO A 102 14.60 -0.92 -5.59
N GLU A 103 13.72 -0.75 -4.60
CA GLU A 103 14.08 -0.29 -3.26
C GLU A 103 14.67 -1.43 -2.41
N TYR A 104 14.09 -2.64 -2.49
CA TYR A 104 14.55 -3.79 -1.69
C TYR A 104 15.44 -4.77 -2.44
N TYR A 105 15.52 -4.70 -3.78
CA TYR A 105 16.33 -5.61 -4.60
C TYR A 105 17.79 -5.76 -4.12
N PRO A 106 18.52 -4.70 -3.69
CA PRO A 106 19.88 -4.84 -3.19
C PRO A 106 20.01 -5.76 -1.96
N LYS A 107 18.92 -6.01 -1.22
CA LYS A 107 18.92 -6.94 -0.08
C LYS A 107 18.70 -8.39 -0.46
N ILE A 108 18.07 -8.65 -1.61
CA ILE A 108 17.65 -9.99 -2.03
C ILE A 108 18.33 -10.47 -3.30
N ASN A 109 19.13 -9.63 -3.98
CA ASN A 109 19.71 -9.93 -5.29
C ASN A 109 20.49 -11.25 -5.36
N ALA A 110 21.08 -11.71 -4.25
CA ALA A 110 21.78 -12.99 -4.16
C ALA A 110 20.84 -14.21 -4.11
N LEU A 111 19.55 -13.99 -3.83
CA LEU A 111 18.53 -15.01 -3.58
C LEU A 111 17.37 -14.96 -4.59
N THR A 112 17.44 -14.11 -5.61
CA THR A 112 16.40 -13.91 -6.61
C THR A 112 17.04 -13.80 -8.00
N PRO A 113 16.30 -14.05 -9.11
CA PRO A 113 16.83 -13.82 -10.45
C PRO A 113 17.40 -12.42 -10.63
N LYS A 114 18.40 -12.30 -11.52
CA LYS A 114 18.91 -10.99 -11.92
C LYS A 114 17.74 -10.11 -12.38
N SER A 115 17.71 -8.86 -11.96
CA SER A 115 16.67 -7.91 -12.35
C SER A 115 17.30 -6.53 -12.49
N ASN A 116 16.87 -5.80 -13.51
CA ASN A 116 17.19 -4.39 -13.72
C ASN A 116 15.91 -3.68 -14.16
N TRP A 117 15.94 -2.34 -14.21
CA TRP A 117 14.75 -1.54 -14.46
C TRP A 117 15.13 -0.18 -15.02
N THR A 118 14.17 0.43 -15.69
CA THR A 118 14.16 1.85 -16.09
C THR A 118 12.91 2.50 -15.52
N VAL A 119 12.89 3.84 -15.43
CA VAL A 119 11.81 4.61 -14.80
C VAL A 119 11.43 5.83 -15.63
N GLY A 120 10.18 6.25 -15.51
CA GLY A 120 9.72 7.50 -16.12
C GLY A 120 9.82 7.48 -17.65
N GLN A 121 10.33 8.57 -18.24
CA GLN A 121 10.41 8.71 -19.69
C GLN A 121 11.40 7.73 -20.34
N GLU A 122 12.43 7.28 -19.60
CA GLU A 122 13.41 6.31 -20.10
C GLU A 122 12.81 4.93 -20.38
N MET A 123 11.60 4.65 -19.89
CA MET A 123 10.86 3.43 -20.25
C MET A 123 10.51 3.34 -21.74
N ASN A 124 10.45 4.49 -22.42
CA ASN A 124 10.17 4.56 -23.86
C ASN A 124 11.45 4.75 -24.70
N ASN A 125 12.62 4.79 -24.05
CA ASN A 125 13.89 4.98 -24.72
C ASN A 125 14.44 3.63 -25.17
N TRP A 126 14.41 3.39 -26.47
CA TRP A 126 14.88 2.14 -27.08
C TRP A 126 16.34 1.82 -26.76
N GLU A 127 17.22 2.82 -26.71
CA GLU A 127 18.64 2.61 -26.41
C GLU A 127 18.82 2.13 -24.97
N VAL A 128 18.05 2.69 -24.03
CA VAL A 128 18.05 2.26 -22.63
C VAL A 128 17.49 0.84 -22.49
N ILE A 129 16.37 0.54 -23.14
CA ILE A 129 15.77 -0.80 -23.09
C ILE A 129 16.76 -1.84 -23.62
N ASN A 130 17.38 -1.61 -24.77
CA ASN A 130 18.38 -2.52 -25.33
C ASN A 130 19.58 -2.72 -24.39
N SER A 131 20.13 -1.62 -23.86
CA SER A 131 21.25 -1.71 -22.93
C SER A 131 20.91 -2.54 -21.69
N LEU A 132 19.67 -2.44 -21.17
CA LEU A 132 19.22 -3.23 -20.03
C LEU A 132 19.02 -4.70 -20.40
N THR A 133 18.53 -5.01 -21.59
CA THR A 133 18.34 -6.40 -22.03
C THR A 133 19.67 -7.11 -22.31
N ASP A 134 20.66 -6.39 -22.84
CA ASP A 134 21.99 -6.93 -23.16
C ASP A 134 22.69 -7.49 -21.90
N GLU A 135 22.38 -6.94 -20.72
CA GLU A 135 22.92 -7.40 -19.44
C GLU A 135 22.54 -8.84 -19.06
N PHE A 136 21.52 -9.42 -19.71
CA PHE A 136 21.09 -10.81 -19.48
C PHE A 136 21.72 -11.81 -20.47
N GLY A 137 22.46 -11.32 -21.47
CA GLY A 137 23.08 -12.14 -22.49
C GLY A 137 22.10 -12.67 -23.55
N ASN A 138 22.62 -13.52 -24.45
CA ASN A 138 21.92 -13.95 -25.66
C ASN A 138 21.43 -15.42 -25.60
N SER A 139 21.22 -15.96 -24.40
CA SER A 139 20.76 -17.34 -24.22
C SER A 139 19.56 -17.38 -23.27
N PRO A 140 18.63 -18.34 -23.45
CA PRO A 140 17.51 -18.50 -22.54
C PRO A 140 17.98 -18.71 -21.09
N ILE A 141 17.22 -18.18 -20.14
CA ILE A 141 17.40 -18.35 -18.69
C ILE A 141 16.75 -19.65 -18.24
#